data_AF-A0A0Q7TSK5-F1
#
_entry.id   AF-A0A0Q7TSK5-F1
#
_cell.length_a   1.000
_cell.length_b   1.000
_cell.length_c   1.000
_cell.angle_alpha   90.00
_cell.angle_beta   90.00
_cell.angle_gamma   90.00
#
_symmetry.space_group_name_H-M   'P 1'
#
loop_
_entity.id
_entity.type
_entity.pdbx_description
1 polymer ?
#
loop_
_entity_poly.entity_id
_entity_poly.type
_entity_poly.pdbx_seq_one_letter_code
_entity_poly.pdbx_strand_id
1 'polypeptide(L)'
;MNPTWPANPRYVIGAMASWALFLACVVGVVFGRTSGWPPAALMALAAVPAATVAWQFWAAYRLIAAQDEFFRALTVKRMVVAAGLSITLATAWSVMELTGLPHLPAWLIYPLFWGLFGLVTPVIRDSRA
;
A
#
# COMPACT_ATOMS: atom_id res chain seq x y z
N MET A 1 -25.88 10.66 2.57
CA MET A 1 -25.48 9.40 1.89
C MET A 1 -24.30 8.83 2.66
N ASN A 2 -24.46 7.66 3.30
CA ASN A 2 -23.32 6.95 3.89
C ASN A 2 -22.37 6.58 2.74
N PRO A 3 -21.09 6.99 2.78
CA PRO A 3 -20.16 6.67 1.72
C PRO A 3 -19.90 5.17 1.73
N THR A 4 -20.51 4.44 0.80
CA THR A 4 -20.14 3.05 0.48
C THR A 4 -18.67 3.04 0.05
N TRP A 5 -17.93 1.97 0.33
CA TRP A 5 -16.54 1.84 -0.09
C TRP A 5 -16.45 1.54 -1.61
N PRO A 6 -15.74 2.33 -2.46
CA PRO A 6 -15.03 3.60 -2.23
C PRO A 6 -15.70 4.76 -3.00
N ALA A 7 -16.83 5.25 -2.51
CA ALA A 7 -17.64 6.28 -3.17
C ALA A 7 -17.31 7.71 -2.70
N ASN A 8 -16.27 7.90 -1.86
CA ASN A 8 -15.82 9.22 -1.44
C ASN A 8 -14.75 9.77 -2.41
N PRO A 9 -15.06 10.76 -3.26
CA PRO A 9 -14.12 11.27 -4.26
C PRO A 9 -12.88 11.90 -3.62
N ARG A 10 -12.98 12.51 -2.43
CA ARG A 10 -11.81 13.06 -1.73
C ARG A 10 -10.83 11.97 -1.30
N TYR A 11 -11.35 10.82 -0.89
CA TYR A 11 -10.51 9.67 -0.55
C TYR A 11 -9.85 9.09 -1.80
N VAL A 12 -10.62 8.88 -2.88
CA VAL A 12 -10.09 8.32 -4.13
C VAL A 12 -9.01 9.24 -4.72
N ILE A 13 -9.28 10.54 -4.83
CA ILE A 13 -8.29 11.51 -5.34
C ILE A 13 -7.06 11.55 -4.44
N GLY A 14 -7.24 11.61 -3.12
CA GLY A 14 -6.13 11.59 -2.17
C GLY A 14 -5.28 10.32 -2.29
N ALA A 15 -5.92 9.16 -2.47
CA ALA A 15 -5.25 7.89 -2.66
C ALA A 15 -4.48 7.82 -3.99
N MET A 16 -5.09 8.29 -5.08
CA MET A 16 -4.42 8.36 -6.38
C MET A 16 -3.26 9.34 -6.38
N ALA A 17 -3.41 10.51 -5.75
CA ALA A 17 -2.33 11.48 -5.58
C ALA A 17 -1.17 10.89 -4.76
N SER A 18 -1.48 10.18 -3.67
CA SER A 18 -0.47 9.50 -2.83
C SER A 18 0.28 8.44 -3.63
N TRP A 19 -0.43 7.66 -4.45
CA TRP A 19 0.16 6.66 -5.34
C TRP A 19 1.06 7.27 -6.42
N ALA A 20 0.59 8.34 -7.06
CA ALA A 20 1.36 9.05 -8.08
C ALA A 20 2.64 9.63 -7.49
N LEU A 21 2.56 10.26 -6.31
CA LEU A 21 3.71 10.81 -5.61
C LEU A 21 4.70 9.71 -5.19
N PHE A 22 4.20 8.59 -4.64
CA PHE A 22 5.02 7.43 -4.29
C PHE A 22 5.84 6.95 -5.50
N LEU A 23 5.17 6.69 -6.63
CA LEU A 23 5.83 6.18 -7.84
C LEU A 23 6.78 7.23 -8.45
N ALA A 24 6.39 8.50 -8.46
CA ALA A 24 7.26 9.59 -8.93
C ALA A 24 8.55 9.68 -8.12
N CYS A 25 8.48 9.52 -6.79
CA CYS A 25 9.67 9.49 -5.93
C CYS A 25 10.54 8.25 -6.18
N VAL A 26 9.94 7.06 -6.34
CA VAL A 26 10.70 5.83 -6.67
C VAL A 26 11.44 6.00 -8.00
N VAL A 27 10.75 6.44 -9.05
CA VAL A 27 11.34 6.72 -10.37
C VAL A 27 12.41 7.81 -10.27
N GLY A 28 12.12 8.88 -9.52
CA GLY A 28 13.03 10.00 -9.32
C GLY A 28 14.32 9.60 -8.59
N VAL A 29 14.27 8.69 -7.62
CA VAL A 29 15.47 8.15 -6.95
C VAL A 29 16.30 7.32 -7.92
N VAL A 30 15.68 6.46 -8.72
CA VAL A 30 16.38 5.64 -9.73
C VAL A 30 17.05 6.54 -10.77
N PHE A 31 16.30 7.49 -11.34
CA PHE A 31 16.79 8.44 -12.33
C PHE A 31 17.88 9.37 -11.77
N GLY A 32 17.68 9.91 -10.57
CA GLY A 32 18.64 10.79 -9.92
C GLY A 32 19.95 10.07 -9.63
N ARG A 33 19.88 8.79 -9.22
CA ARG A 33 21.07 7.95 -9.03
C ARG A 33 21.82 7.74 -10.34
N THR A 34 21.15 7.46 -11.45
CA THR A 34 21.81 7.29 -12.76
C THR A 34 22.33 8.61 -13.32
N SER A 35 21.76 9.75 -12.90
CA SER A 35 22.15 11.09 -13.34
C SER A 35 23.19 11.76 -12.43
N GLY A 36 23.71 11.08 -11.42
CA GLY A 36 24.76 11.60 -10.54
C GLY A 36 24.28 12.67 -9.54
N TRP A 37 23.01 12.66 -9.13
CA TRP A 37 22.50 13.60 -8.13
C TRP A 37 23.20 13.44 -6.78
N PRO A 38 23.31 14.52 -5.97
CA PRO A 38 23.93 14.45 -4.65
C PRO A 38 23.22 13.44 -3.74
N PRO A 39 23.94 12.66 -2.91
CA PRO A 39 23.35 11.68 -2.00
C PRO A 39 22.28 12.27 -1.07
N ALA A 40 22.49 13.50 -0.57
CA ALA A 40 21.53 14.19 0.28
C ALA A 40 20.18 14.42 -0.41
N ALA A 41 20.18 14.75 -1.71
CA ALA A 41 18.96 14.94 -2.50
C ALA A 41 18.23 13.61 -2.70
N LEU A 42 18.97 12.53 -2.98
CA LEU A 42 18.40 11.19 -3.12
C LEU A 42 17.78 10.69 -1.80
N MET A 43 18.44 10.94 -0.67
CA MET A 43 17.91 10.58 0.65
C MET A 43 16.64 11.35 0.99
N ALA A 44 16.62 12.66 0.74
CA ALA A 44 15.44 13.49 0.95
C ALA A 44 14.26 12.99 0.10
N LEU A 45 14.50 12.66 -1.18
CA LEU A 45 13.48 12.13 -2.06
C LEU A 45 13.01 10.72 -1.65
N ALA A 46 13.93 9.85 -1.21
CA ALA A 46 13.63 8.48 -0.77
C ALA A 46 12.82 8.42 0.53
N ALA A 47 12.80 9.49 1.33
CA ALA A 47 11.97 9.58 2.54
C ALA A 47 10.49 9.85 2.23
N VAL A 48 10.18 10.51 1.11
CA VAL A 48 8.81 10.90 0.73
C VAL A 48 7.85 9.69 0.57
N PRO A 49 8.24 8.58 -0.09
CA PRO A 49 7.43 7.37 -0.15
C PRO A 49 6.88 6.90 1.20
N ALA A 50 7.71 6.93 2.26
CA ALA A 50 7.25 6.52 3.59
C ALA A 50 6.12 7.42 4.12
N ALA A 51 6.20 8.72 3.88
CA ALA A 51 5.15 9.68 4.24
C ALA A 51 3.85 9.42 3.44
N THR A 52 3.95 9.10 2.14
CA THR A 52 2.77 8.78 1.32
C THR A 52 2.07 7.50 1.79
N VAL A 53 2.83 6.48 2.19
CA VAL A 53 2.30 5.23 2.75
C VAL A 53 1.60 5.50 4.07
N ALA A 54 2.25 6.23 4.99
CA ALA A 54 1.67 6.58 6.29
C ALA A 54 0.36 7.39 6.12
N TRP A 55 0.36 8.37 5.22
CA TRP A 55 -0.83 9.13 4.87
C TRP A 55 -1.95 8.25 4.32
N GLN A 56 -1.64 7.32 3.41
CA GLN A 56 -2.64 6.42 2.83
C GLN A 56 -3.31 5.54 3.89
N PHE A 57 -2.54 4.97 4.81
CA PHE A 57 -3.10 4.17 5.91
C PHE A 57 -3.92 5.02 6.88
N TRP A 58 -3.48 6.23 7.18
CA TRP A 58 -4.27 7.17 7.99
C TRP A 58 -5.60 7.54 7.31
N ALA A 59 -5.58 7.81 6.00
CA ALA A 59 -6.78 8.10 5.23
C ALA A 59 -7.74 6.90 5.19
N ALA A 60 -7.20 5.68 5.01
CA ALA A 60 -7.99 4.44 5.06
C ALA A 60 -8.61 4.22 6.45
N TYR A 61 -7.84 4.42 7.52
CA TYR A 61 -8.32 4.33 8.89
C TYR A 61 -9.47 5.32 9.15
N ARG A 62 -9.32 6.58 8.74
CA ARG A 62 -10.40 7.59 8.88
C ARG A 62 -11.66 7.21 8.13
N LEU A 63 -11.52 6.63 6.94
CA LEU A 63 -12.67 6.17 6.16
C LEU A 63 -13.37 5.00 6.86
N ILE A 64 -12.61 4.02 7.36
CA ILE A 64 -13.13 2.86 8.12
C ILE A 64 -13.82 3.30 9.42
N ALA A 65 -13.23 4.26 10.15
CA ALA A 65 -13.78 4.77 11.40
C ALA A 65 -15.14 5.46 11.21
N ALA A 66 -15.40 6.01 10.02
CA ALA A 66 -16.66 6.66 9.67
C ALA A 66 -17.73 5.68 9.13
N GLN A 67 -17.42 4.39 8.96
CA GLN A 67 -18.38 3.37 8.53
C GLN A 67 -19.20 2.84 9.71
N ASP A 68 -20.30 2.18 9.40
CA ASP A 68 -21.02 1.37 10.39
C ASP A 68 -20.19 0.15 10.87
N GLU A 69 -20.64 -0.46 11.96
CA GLU A 69 -19.96 -1.60 12.60
C GLU A 69 -19.70 -2.76 11.63
N PHE A 70 -20.67 -3.04 10.75
CA PHE A 70 -20.58 -4.14 9.81
C PHE A 70 -19.50 -3.89 8.76
N PHE A 71 -19.55 -2.76 8.06
CA PHE A 71 -18.53 -2.42 7.05
C PHE A 71 -17.16 -2.19 7.67
N ARG A 72 -17.10 -1.67 8.90
CA ARG A 72 -15.85 -1.54 9.66
C ARG A 72 -15.23 -2.91 9.92
N ALA A 73 -15.97 -3.83 10.53
CA ALA A 73 -15.50 -5.18 10.80
C ALA A 73 -15.10 -5.92 9.51
N LEU A 74 -15.93 -5.81 8.46
CA LEU A 74 -15.69 -6.42 7.15
C LEU A 74 -14.42 -5.88 6.48
N THR A 75 -14.21 -4.56 6.51
CA THR A 75 -13.02 -3.93 5.91
C THR A 75 -11.76 -4.27 6.68
N VAL A 76 -11.81 -4.26 8.01
CA VAL A 76 -10.69 -4.69 8.86
C VAL A 76 -10.33 -6.15 8.58
N LYS A 77 -11.31 -7.05 8.49
CA LYS A 77 -11.09 -8.46 8.12
C LYS A 77 -10.35 -8.59 6.79
N ARG A 78 -10.80 -7.86 5.76
CA ARG A 78 -10.14 -7.84 4.44
C ARG A 78 -8.70 -7.31 4.52
N MET A 79 -8.46 -6.23 5.26
CA MET A 79 -7.12 -5.66 5.47
C MET A 79 -6.19 -6.63 6.18
N VAL A 80 -6.67 -7.34 7.21
CA VAL A 80 -5.89 -8.34 7.95
C VAL A 80 -5.52 -9.52 7.05
N VAL A 81 -6.46 -10.03 6.26
CA VAL A 81 -6.18 -11.12 5.30
C VAL A 81 -5.19 -10.66 4.24
N ALA A 82 -5.37 -9.47 3.67
CA ALA A 82 -4.44 -8.90 2.69
C ALA A 82 -3.03 -8.69 3.28
N ALA A 83 -2.92 -8.21 4.52
CA ALA A 83 -1.67 -8.06 5.23
C ALA A 83 -0.98 -9.41 5.47
N GLY A 84 -1.74 -10.40 5.96
CA GLY A 84 -1.23 -11.76 6.16
C GLY A 84 -0.67 -12.35 4.88
N LEU A 85 -1.43 -12.31 3.78
CA LEU A 85 -0.98 -12.78 2.47
C LEU A 85 0.26 -12.01 1.97
N SER A 86 0.31 -10.70 2.18
CA SER A 86 1.47 -9.88 1.79
C SER A 86 2.73 -10.30 2.53
N ILE A 87 2.63 -10.50 3.84
CA ILE A 87 3.74 -10.94 4.70
C ILE A 87 4.17 -12.36 4.30
N THR A 88 3.22 -13.27 4.08
CA THR A 88 3.51 -14.64 3.65
C THR A 88 4.27 -14.65 2.32
N LEU A 89 3.82 -13.91 1.31
CA LEU A 89 4.48 -13.87 0.01
C LEU A 89 5.83 -13.16 0.06
N ALA A 90 5.94 -12.06 0.80
CA ALA A 90 7.20 -11.35 0.99
C ALA A 90 8.25 -12.23 1.70
N THR A 91 7.82 -13.00 2.71
CA THR A 91 8.69 -13.92 3.44
C THR A 91 9.10 -15.11 2.58
N ALA A 92 8.15 -15.69 1.83
CA ALA A 92 8.45 -16.77 0.89
C ALA A 92 9.49 -16.33 -0.14
N TRP A 93 9.31 -15.15 -0.73
CA TRP A 93 10.26 -14.61 -1.71
C TRP A 93 11.62 -14.29 -1.10
N SER A 94 11.67 -13.65 0.08
CA SER A 94 12.94 -13.30 0.71
C SER A 94 13.80 -14.51 1.08
N VAL A 95 13.17 -15.63 1.46
CA VAL A 95 13.89 -16.90 1.68
C VAL A 95 14.31 -17.52 0.35
N MET A 96 13.46 -17.46 -0.68
CA MET A 96 13.79 -17.94 -2.02
C MET A 96 14.96 -17.18 -2.65
N GLU A 97 15.15 -15.88 -2.37
CA GLU A 97 16.32 -15.10 -2.79
C GLU A 97 17.65 -15.74 -2.33
N LEU A 98 17.67 -16.45 -1.21
CA LEU A 98 18.85 -17.15 -0.71
C LEU A 98 19.31 -18.31 -1.62
N THR A 99 18.45 -18.75 -2.55
CA THR A 99 18.77 -19.78 -3.54
C THR A 99 19.39 -19.22 -4.83
N GLY A 100 19.59 -17.91 -4.92
CA GLY A 100 20.13 -17.21 -6.09
C GLY A 100 19.07 -16.59 -7.01
N LEU A 101 17.82 -16.51 -6.57
CA LEU A 101 16.75 -15.81 -7.28
C LEU A 101 16.96 -14.28 -7.26
N PRO A 102 16.37 -13.54 -8.21
CA PRO A 102 16.52 -12.08 -8.29
C PRO A 102 16.03 -11.36 -7.02
N HIS A 103 16.80 -10.36 -6.59
CA HIS A 103 16.40 -9.50 -5.49
C HIS A 103 15.22 -8.61 -5.88
N LEU A 104 14.13 -8.69 -5.11
CA LEU A 104 12.99 -7.80 -5.24
C LEU A 104 13.07 -6.67 -4.21
N PRO A 105 12.95 -5.40 -4.63
CA PRO A 105 13.01 -4.30 -3.71
C PRO A 105 11.79 -4.26 -2.78
N ALA A 106 12.03 -4.07 -1.48
CA ALA A 106 11.00 -4.13 -0.44
C ALA A 106 9.82 -3.16 -0.62
N TRP A 107 10.01 -2.06 -1.37
CA TRP A 107 8.93 -1.12 -1.65
C TRP A 107 7.77 -1.76 -2.45
N LEU A 108 8.01 -2.91 -3.12
CA LEU A 108 6.99 -3.70 -3.82
C LEU A 108 5.95 -4.34 -2.88
N ILE A 109 6.24 -4.44 -1.58
CA ILE A 109 5.27 -4.93 -0.59
C ILE A 109 4.04 -4.01 -0.53
N TYR A 110 4.22 -2.70 -0.74
CA TYR A 110 3.13 -1.73 -0.73
C TYR A 110 2.10 -1.95 -1.85
N PRO A 111 2.47 -2.04 -3.15
CA PRO A 111 1.52 -2.42 -4.20
C PRO A 111 0.98 -3.83 -4.03
N LEU A 112 1.80 -4.78 -3.56
CA LEU A 112 1.35 -6.15 -3.29
C LEU A 112 0.17 -6.16 -2.30
N PHE A 113 0.29 -5.41 -1.21
CA PHE A 113 -0.78 -5.28 -0.21
C PHE A 113 -2.08 -4.76 -0.80
N TRP A 114 -2.04 -3.66 -1.55
CA TRP A 114 -3.23 -3.09 -2.16
C TRP A 114 -3.84 -3.99 -3.25
N GLY A 115 -2.99 -4.68 -4.02
CA GLY A 115 -3.42 -5.68 -4.98
C GLY A 115 -4.17 -6.83 -4.32
N LEU A 116 -3.60 -7.40 -3.24
CA LEU A 116 -4.23 -8.46 -2.47
C LEU A 116 -5.51 -8.00 -1.77
N PHE A 117 -5.53 -6.77 -1.24
CA PHE A 117 -6.75 -6.18 -0.68
C PHE A 117 -7.87 -6.08 -1.75
N GLY A 118 -7.53 -5.66 -2.96
CA GLY A 118 -8.45 -5.66 -4.10
C GLY A 118 -8.96 -7.06 -4.45
N LEU A 119 -8.08 -8.06 -4.48
CA LEU A 119 -8.43 -9.47 -4.77
C LEU A 119 -9.31 -10.11 -3.68
N VAL A 120 -9.04 -9.82 -2.41
CA VAL A 120 -9.76 -10.39 -1.26
C VAL A 120 -11.14 -9.74 -1.07
N THR A 121 -11.29 -8.47 -1.44
CA THR A 121 -12.55 -7.71 -1.28
C THR A 121 -13.80 -8.40 -1.87
N PRO A 122 -13.80 -8.90 -3.12
CA PRO A 122 -14.95 -9.62 -3.68
C PRO A 122 -15.18 -11.01 -3.09
N VAL A 123 -14.16 -11.62 -2.47
CA VAL A 123 -14.22 -12.96 -1.88
C VAL A 123 -14.80 -12.90 -0.47
N ILE A 124 -14.31 -11.98 0.35
CA ILE A 124 -14.78 -11.78 1.73
C ILE A 124 -15.95 -10.80 1.71
N ARG A 125 -17.18 -11.31 1.79
CA ARG A 125 -18.41 -10.51 1.73
C ARG A 125 -19.14 -10.38 3.07
N ASP A 126 -18.74 -11.15 4.08
CA ASP A 126 -19.37 -11.16 5.40
C ASP A 126 -18.33 -11.12 6.53
N SER A 127 -18.74 -10.59 7.68
CA SER A 127 -17.93 -10.42 8.88
C SER A 127 -17.95 -11.63 9.81
N ARG A 128 -18.80 -12.64 9.53
CA ARG A 128 -18.81 -13.90 10.29
C ARG A 128 -17.49 -14.66 10.13
N ALA A 129 -17.04 -15.30 11.21
CA ALA A 129 -15.83 -16.12 11.24
C ALA A 129 -16.05 -17.43 10.48
#